data_AF-A0AAD7ZAP2-F1
#
_entry.id   AF-A0AAD7ZAP2-F1
#
_cell.length_a   1.000
_cell.length_b   1.000
_cell.length_c   1.000
_cell.angle_alpha   90.00
_cell.angle_beta   90.00
_cell.angle_gamma   90.00
#
_symmetry.space_group_name_H-M   'P 1'
#
loop_
_entity.id
_entity.type
_entity.pdbx_description
1 polymer ?
#
loop_
_entity_poly.entity_id
_entity_poly.type
_entity_poly.pdbx_seq_one_letter_code
_entity_poly.pdbx_strand_id
1 'polypeptide(L)'
;MTDKALMKQIAEQKLKAFSIGTMGKRQMSKKEIEEQRKKEQEEAAAQAFEEFVATFQETPSKTAKIWVKAGTYDAGRRQEDTREKGKLYKPQSRLSDSMMECLPSNVREMLNNCPI
;
A
#
# COMPACT_ATOMS: atom_id res chain seq x y z
N MET A 1 48.21 -44.47 -37.44
CA MET A 1 47.05 -43.85 -38.16
C MET A 1 45.99 -43.29 -37.19
N THR A 2 46.15 -43.46 -35.88
CA THR A 2 45.16 -43.15 -34.84
C THR A 2 45.20 -41.70 -34.35
N ASP A 3 46.35 -41.02 -34.42
CA ASP A 3 46.50 -39.64 -33.89
C ASP A 3 45.74 -38.59 -34.71
N LYS A 4 45.66 -38.77 -36.03
CA LYS A 4 44.88 -37.88 -36.91
C LYS A 4 43.38 -37.95 -36.63
N ALA A 5 42.88 -39.12 -36.23
CA ALA A 5 41.46 -39.29 -35.87
C ALA A 5 41.15 -38.63 -34.53
N LEU A 6 42.04 -38.77 -33.54
CA LEU A 6 41.92 -38.12 -32.24
C LEU A 6 41.91 -36.58 -32.36
N MET A 7 42.81 -36.02 -33.18
CA MET A 7 42.87 -34.57 -33.41
C MET A 7 41.62 -34.01 -34.07
N LYS A 8 41.01 -34.75 -35.02
CA LYS A 8 39.71 -34.38 -35.60
C LYS A 8 38.59 -34.41 -34.57
N GLN A 9 38.54 -35.45 -33.73
CA GLN A 9 37.52 -35.56 -32.70
C GLN A 9 37.61 -34.44 -31.66
N ILE A 10 38.83 -34.05 -31.26
CA ILE A 10 39.05 -32.92 -30.35
C ILE A 10 38.63 -31.60 -31.01
N ALA A 11 38.94 -31.41 -32.30
CA ALA A 11 38.52 -30.21 -33.03
C ALA A 11 36.99 -30.12 -33.14
N GLU A 12 36.31 -31.21 -33.46
CA GLU A 12 34.85 -31.29 -33.52
C GLU A 12 34.21 -31.05 -32.16
N GLN A 13 34.76 -31.61 -31.08
CA GLN A 13 34.28 -31.38 -29.70
C GLN A 13 34.45 -29.91 -29.28
N LYS A 14 35.57 -29.28 -29.64
CA LYS A 14 35.78 -27.84 -29.36
C LYS A 14 34.82 -26.97 -30.16
N LEU A 15 34.66 -27.23 -31.46
CA LEU A 15 33.69 -26.53 -32.31
C LEU A 15 32.24 -26.71 -31.81
N LYS A 16 31.91 -27.90 -31.30
CA LYS A 16 30.61 -28.19 -30.67
C LYS A 16 30.40 -27.39 -29.38
N ALA A 17 31.43 -27.25 -28.54
CA ALA A 17 31.36 -26.44 -27.33
C ALA A 17 31.14 -24.94 -27.64
N PHE A 18 31.74 -24.42 -28.72
CA PHE A 18 31.52 -23.04 -29.17
C PHE A 18 30.14 -22.83 -29.82
N SER A 19 29.53 -23.88 -30.40
CA SER A 19 28.19 -23.79 -31.01
C SER A 19 27.03 -24.00 -30.02
N ILE A 20 27.28 -24.63 -28.86
CA ILE A 20 26.30 -24.80 -27.77
C ILE A 20 25.99 -23.48 -27.04
N GLY A 21 26.80 -22.43 -27.22
CA GLY A 21 26.69 -21.18 -26.46
C GLY A 21 25.62 -20.19 -26.89
N THR A 22 24.94 -20.32 -28.04
CA THR A 22 24.04 -19.23 -28.49
C THR A 22 23.00 -19.59 -29.58
N MET A 23 22.64 -20.86 -29.79
CA MET A 23 21.69 -21.25 -30.84
C MET A 23 20.45 -21.99 -30.30
N GLY A 24 19.84 -21.50 -29.23
CA GLY A 24 18.64 -22.15 -28.67
C GLY A 24 17.88 -21.40 -27.59
N LYS A 25 18.43 -20.32 -27.04
CA LYS A 25 17.70 -19.42 -26.15
C LYS A 25 17.94 -17.99 -26.62
N ARG A 26 17.19 -17.58 -27.66
CA ARG A 26 16.84 -16.16 -27.74
C ARG A 26 16.14 -15.90 -26.41
N GLN A 27 16.86 -15.31 -25.45
CA GLN A 27 16.19 -14.58 -24.39
C GLN A 27 15.24 -13.65 -25.13
N MET A 28 13.95 -13.78 -24.86
CA MET A 28 12.95 -12.82 -25.30
C MET A 28 13.56 -11.43 -25.12
N SER A 29 13.45 -10.60 -26.16
CA SER A 29 14.26 -9.38 -26.28
C SER A 29 14.23 -8.59 -24.98
N LYS A 30 15.35 -7.98 -24.55
CA LYS A 30 15.42 -7.14 -23.33
C LYS A 30 14.22 -6.17 -23.20
N LYS A 31 13.67 -5.74 -24.34
CA LYS A 31 12.48 -4.89 -24.44
C LYS A 31 11.21 -5.58 -23.90
N GLU A 32 10.99 -6.84 -24.22
CA GLU A 32 9.78 -7.58 -23.85
C GLU A 32 9.74 -7.97 -22.35
N ILE A 33 10.92 -8.18 -21.76
CA ILE A 33 11.07 -8.40 -20.31
C ILE A 33 10.80 -7.11 -19.52
N GLU A 34 11.22 -5.96 -20.06
CA GLU A 34 10.96 -4.66 -19.46
C GLU A 34 9.48 -4.24 -19.64
N GLU A 35 8.87 -4.61 -20.76
CA GLU A 35 7.45 -4.37 -21.02
C GLU A 35 6.55 -5.22 -20.11
N GLN A 36 6.91 -6.48 -19.84
CA GLN A 36 6.24 -7.32 -18.83
C GLN A 36 6.35 -6.72 -17.43
N ARG A 37 7.56 -6.29 -17.02
CA ARG A 37 7.74 -5.63 -15.71
C ARG A 37 6.98 -4.32 -15.59
N LYS A 38 6.93 -3.53 -16.67
CA LYS A 38 6.17 -2.28 -16.71
C LYS A 38 4.67 -2.53 -16.57
N LYS A 39 4.15 -3.56 -17.23
CA LYS A 39 2.74 -3.93 -17.16
C LYS A 39 2.36 -4.45 -15.76
N GLU A 40 3.20 -5.28 -15.15
CA GLU A 40 3.01 -5.76 -13.78
C GLU A 40 3.02 -4.62 -12.74
N GLN A 41 3.89 -3.62 -12.92
CA GLN A 41 3.92 -2.45 -12.03
C GLN A 41 2.68 -1.58 -12.15
N GLU A 42 2.16 -1.41 -13.36
CA GLU A 42 0.93 -0.66 -13.60
C GLU A 42 -0.29 -1.38 -13.01
N GLU A 43 -0.36 -2.70 -13.18
CA GLU A 43 -1.41 -3.54 -12.57
C GLU A 43 -1.34 -3.51 -11.03
N ALA A 44 -0.14 -3.58 -10.45
CA ALA A 44 0.05 -3.47 -9.00
C ALA A 44 -0.33 -2.07 -8.48
N ALA A 45 0.01 -1.01 -9.20
CA ALA A 45 -0.38 0.35 -8.84
C ALA A 45 -1.91 0.55 -8.92
N ALA A 46 -2.55 0.00 -9.96
CA ALA A 46 -4.00 0.03 -10.11
C ALA A 46 -4.71 -0.70 -8.96
N GLN A 47 -4.23 -1.90 -8.58
CA GLN A 47 -4.77 -2.64 -7.43
C GLN A 47 -4.60 -1.87 -6.13
N ALA A 48 -3.41 -1.31 -5.86
CA ALA A 48 -3.19 -0.51 -4.66
C ALA A 48 -4.10 0.73 -4.59
N PHE A 49 -4.37 1.35 -5.74
CA PHE A 49 -5.30 2.48 -5.81
C PHE A 49 -6.75 2.05 -5.60
N GLU A 50 -7.17 0.91 -6.17
CA GLU A 50 -8.50 0.36 -5.96
C GLU A 50 -8.73 0.01 -4.49
N GLU A 51 -7.77 -0.67 -3.84
CA GLU A 51 -7.80 -0.97 -2.41
C GLU A 51 -7.86 0.31 -1.58
N PHE A 52 -7.03 1.31 -1.89
CA PHE A 52 -7.06 2.60 -1.21
C PHE A 52 -8.46 3.23 -1.32
N VAL A 53 -8.98 3.40 -2.54
CA VAL A 53 -10.29 4.00 -2.76
C VAL A 53 -11.40 3.22 -2.06
N ALA A 54 -11.37 1.88 -2.12
CA ALA A 54 -12.33 1.02 -1.43
C ALA A 54 -12.29 1.21 0.09
N THR A 55 -11.11 1.33 0.71
CA THR A 55 -10.98 1.53 2.17
C THR A 55 -11.55 2.87 2.65
N PHE A 56 -11.59 3.90 1.79
CA PHE A 56 -12.15 5.21 2.14
C PHE A 56 -13.61 5.40 1.71
N GLN A 57 -14.10 4.62 0.74
CA GLN A 57 -15.50 4.63 0.32
C GLN A 57 -16.38 3.68 1.11
N GLU A 58 -15.83 2.61 1.67
CA GLU A 58 -16.53 1.80 2.66
C GLU A 58 -16.91 2.73 3.82
N THR A 59 -18.22 2.96 4.00
CA THR A 59 -18.75 3.97 4.93
C THR A 59 -17.97 3.88 6.24
N PRO A 60 -17.22 4.93 6.64
CA PRO A 60 -16.40 4.85 7.83
C PRO A 60 -17.34 4.46 8.95
N SER A 61 -17.12 3.29 9.53
CA SER A 61 -17.91 2.80 10.65
C SER A 61 -18.06 3.96 11.63
N LYS A 62 -19.26 4.14 12.22
CA LYS A 62 -19.55 5.24 13.16
C LYS A 62 -18.55 5.34 14.32
N THR A 63 -17.67 4.34 14.47
CA THR A 63 -16.54 4.29 15.38
C THR A 63 -15.29 5.08 14.95
N ALA A 64 -15.17 5.54 13.71
CA ALA A 64 -13.99 6.28 13.24
C ALA A 64 -13.87 7.70 13.84
N LYS A 65 -14.98 8.26 14.35
CA LYS A 65 -15.05 9.60 14.99
C LYS A 65 -15.12 9.49 16.53
N ILE A 66 -14.33 8.59 17.10
CA ILE A 66 -14.30 8.30 18.54
C ILE A 66 -12.93 8.74 19.07
N TRP A 67 -12.90 9.72 19.96
CA TRP A 67 -11.67 10.11 20.63
C TRP A 67 -11.56 9.35 21.94
N VAL A 68 -10.50 8.57 22.10
CA VAL A 68 -10.24 7.86 23.36
C VAL A 68 -9.33 8.74 24.21
N LYS A 69 -9.74 9.03 25.45
CA LYS A 69 -8.91 9.78 26.39
C LYS A 69 -7.70 8.93 26.78
N ALA A 70 -6.50 9.44 26.52
CA ALA A 70 -5.24 8.83 26.98
C ALA A 70 -5.05 9.04 28.48
N GLY A 71 -4.11 8.30 29.09
CA GLY A 71 -3.71 8.51 30.48
C GLY A 71 -3.22 9.94 30.69
N THR A 72 -3.50 10.51 31.86
CA THR A 72 -3.08 11.87 32.21
C THR A 72 -1.84 11.79 33.09
N TYR A 73 -0.77 12.45 32.69
CA TYR A 73 0.43 12.59 33.51
C TYR A 73 0.35 13.89 34.31
N ASP A 74 0.32 13.78 35.64
CA ASP A 74 0.38 14.93 36.53
C ASP A 74 1.86 15.33 36.71
N ALA A 75 2.29 16.36 35.99
CA ALA A 75 3.68 16.85 36.02
C ALA A 75 4.12 17.37 37.40
N GLY A 76 3.17 17.78 38.25
CA GLY A 76 3.46 18.27 39.61
C GLY A 76 3.77 17.15 40.59
N ARG A 77 3.09 16.01 40.47
CA ARG A 77 3.29 14.83 41.35
C ARG A 77 4.10 13.71 40.70
N ARG A 78 4.51 13.87 39.44
CA ARG A 78 5.24 12.88 38.63
C ARG A 78 4.56 11.50 38.66
N GLN A 79 3.24 11.47 38.66
CA GLN A 79 2.45 10.24 38.74
C GLN A 79 1.56 10.11 37.50
N GLU A 80 1.49 8.89 36.97
CA GLU A 80 0.62 8.54 35.85
C GLU A 80 -0.77 8.15 36.35
N ASP A 81 -1.76 9.00 36.07
CA ASP A 81 -3.15 8.72 36.38
C ASP A 81 -3.80 7.93 35.24
N THR A 82 -4.03 6.66 35.56
CA THR A 82 -4.54 5.64 34.67
C THR A 82 -6.07 5.51 34.76
N ARG A 83 -6.71 6.15 35.75
CA ARG A 83 -8.12 5.95 36.12
C ARG A 83 -9.12 6.37 35.03
N GLU A 84 -8.74 7.31 34.16
CA GLU A 84 -9.60 7.79 33.07
C GLU A 84 -9.13 7.38 31.67
N LYS A 85 -8.05 6.60 31.57
CA LYS A 85 -7.58 6.08 30.28
C LYS A 85 -8.67 5.18 29.68
N GLY A 86 -8.88 5.27 28.38
CA GLY A 86 -9.86 4.42 27.69
C GLY A 86 -11.29 4.94 27.73
N LYS A 87 -11.59 6.02 28.47
CA LYS A 87 -12.91 6.68 28.38
C LYS A 87 -13.08 7.34 27.02
N LEU A 88 -14.24 7.13 26.40
CA LEU A 88 -14.61 7.76 25.14
C LEU A 88 -14.97 9.23 25.39
N TYR A 89 -14.13 10.13 24.88
CA TYR A 89 -14.38 11.57 24.86
C TYR A 89 -15.26 11.93 23.66
N LYS A 90 -16.49 12.35 23.94
CA LYS A 90 -17.40 12.96 22.96
C LYS A 90 -17.60 14.42 23.35
N PRO A 91 -16.94 15.39 22.68
CA PRO A 91 -17.21 16.79 22.94
C PRO A 91 -18.69 17.06 22.65
N GLN A 92 -19.44 17.47 23.68
CA GLN A 92 -20.82 17.89 23.47
C GLN A 92 -20.82 19.26 22.80
N SER A 93 -21.50 19.34 21.64
CA SER A 93 -21.84 20.60 21.00
C SER A 93 -22.55 21.51 22.01
N ARG A 94 -22.11 22.76 22.12
CA ARG A 94 -22.78 23.80 22.95
C ARG A 94 -24.05 24.34 22.29
N LEU A 95 -24.34 23.95 21.04
CA LEU A 95 -25.58 24.30 20.37
C LEU A 95 -26.70 23.43 20.94
N SER A 96 -27.69 24.07 21.57
CA SER A 96 -28.92 23.38 21.98
C SER A 96 -29.67 22.89 20.73
N ASP A 97 -30.43 21.78 20.83
CA ASP A 97 -31.20 21.25 19.69
C ASP A 97 -32.13 22.31 19.06
N SER A 98 -32.63 23.25 19.87
CA SER A 98 -33.44 24.38 19.39
C SER A 98 -32.68 25.34 18.44
N MET A 99 -31.36 25.45 18.59
CA MET A 99 -30.51 26.22 17.68
C MET A 99 -30.12 25.44 16.43
N MET A 100 -30.09 24.11 16.47
CA MET A 100 -29.77 23.27 15.31
C MET A 100 -30.89 23.30 14.25
N GLU A 101 -32.15 23.48 14.67
CA GLU A 101 -33.31 23.55 13.79
C GLU A 101 -33.41 24.89 13.03
N CYS A 102 -32.82 25.96 13.59
CA CYS A 102 -32.75 27.28 12.96
C CYS A 102 -31.53 27.48 12.03
N LEU A 103 -30.61 26.50 11.95
CA LEU A 103 -29.45 26.63 11.06
C LEU A 103 -29.85 26.30 9.61
N PRO A 104 -29.49 27.15 8.64
CA PRO A 104 -29.73 26.85 7.23
C PRO A 104 -29.05 25.54 6.84
N SER A 105 -29.72 24.77 5.97
CA SER A 105 -29.34 23.40 5.57
C SER A 105 -27.87 23.29 5.19
N ASN A 106 -27.34 24.29 4.47
CA ASN A 106 -25.94 24.35 4.04
C ASN A 106 -24.97 24.40 5.23
N VAL A 107 -25.29 25.11 6.32
CA VAL A 107 -24.42 25.19 7.52
C VAL A 107 -24.46 23.87 8.29
N ARG A 108 -25.64 23.23 8.36
CA ARG A 108 -25.80 21.92 8.99
C ARG A 108 -25.06 20.83 8.21
N GLU A 109 -25.11 20.89 6.89
CA GLU A 109 -24.38 20.00 5.99
C GLU A 109 -22.88 20.23 6.07
N MET A 110 -22.41 21.50 6.10
CA MET A 110 -21.00 21.82 6.28
C MET A 110 -20.47 21.35 7.64
N LEU A 111 -21.22 21.46 8.74
CA LEU A 111 -20.80 20.93 10.05
C LEU A 111 -20.69 19.39 10.06
N ASN A 112 -21.51 18.71 9.27
CA ASN A 112 -21.50 17.25 9.16
C ASN A 112 -20.43 16.72 8.18
N ASN A 113 -20.11 17.52 7.15
CA ASN A 113 -19.15 17.20 6.09
C ASN A 113 -17.80 17.89 6.25
N CYS A 114 -17.59 18.69 7.31
CA CYS A 114 -16.32 19.35 7.55
C CYS A 114 -15.25 18.26 7.79
N PRO A 115 -14.22 18.17 6.95
CA PRO A 115 -13.08 17.32 7.25
C PRO A 115 -12.34 17.92 8.45
N ILE A 116 -12.01 17.07 9.43
CA ILE A 116 -11.00 17.35 10.47
C ILE A 116 -9.67 16.83 9.95
#